data_AF-A0A523R281-F1
#
_entry.id   AF-A0A523R281-F1
#
_cell.length_a   1.000
_cell.length_b   1.000
_cell.length_c   1.000
_cell.angle_alpha   90.00
_cell.angle_beta   90.00
_cell.angle_gamma   90.00
#
_symmetry.space_group_name_H-M   'P 1'
#
loop_
_entity.id
_entity.type
_entity.pdbx_description
1 polymer ?
#
loop_
_entity_poly.entity_id
_entity_poly.type
_entity_poly.pdbx_seq_one_letter_code
_entity_poly.pdbx_strand_id
1 'polypeptide(L)' 'MVHFLTGVYNWEQIIDYQYKCLKKGLNGIGIPDLIIAQNAKQNHCRIYSRDDHFNLMENILNIKLIDR' A
#
# COMPACT_ATOMS: atom_id res chain seq x y z
N MET A 1 11.29 13.47 -12.90
CA MET A 1 12.03 12.36 -12.27
C MET A 1 11.06 11.20 -12.09
N VAL A 2 10.87 10.40 -13.13
CA VAL A 2 10.02 9.19 -13.12
C VAL A 2 10.96 8.01 -12.98
N HIS A 3 11.37 7.70 -11.75
CA HIS A 3 12.09 6.46 -11.40
C HIS A 3 11.13 5.47 -10.72
N PHE A 4 9.89 5.39 -11.18
CA PHE A 4 9.00 4.31 -10.74
C PHE A 4 9.34 3.04 -11.52
N LEU A 5 9.42 1.92 -10.79
CA LEU A 5 9.30 0.53 -11.28
C LEU A 5 10.58 -0.25 -11.66
N THR A 6 11.72 -0.02 -11.01
CA THR A 6 12.85 -0.97 -11.09
C THR A 6 13.18 -1.54 -9.71
N GLY A 7 12.27 -2.37 -9.18
CA GLY A 7 12.48 -3.13 -7.95
C GLY A 7 11.42 -4.23 -7.84
N VAL A 8 11.85 -5.48 -7.83
CA VAL A 8 11.05 -6.72 -7.87
C VAL A 8 9.75 -6.63 -7.07
N TYR A 9 8.60 -6.68 -7.75
CA TYR A 9 7.29 -6.82 -7.12
C TYR A 9 7.27 -8.12 -6.30
N ASN A 10 7.17 -7.99 -4.98
CA ASN A 10 7.04 -9.16 -4.12
C ASN A 10 5.55 -9.54 -4.05
N TRP A 11 5.14 -10.45 -4.93
CA TRP A 11 3.76 -10.94 -5.01
C TRP A 11 3.29 -11.63 -3.74
N GLU A 12 4.17 -12.34 -3.03
CA GLU A 12 3.83 -12.98 -1.75
C GLU A 12 3.46 -11.93 -0.70
N GLN A 13 4.20 -10.82 -0.66
CA GLN A 13 3.88 -9.70 0.22
C GLN A 13 2.59 -8.99 -0.21
N ILE A 14 2.31 -8.86 -1.51
CA ILE A 14 1.04 -8.29 -2.00
C ILE A 14 -0.14 -9.17 -1.57
N ILE A 15 -0.01 -10.50 -1.68
CA ILE A 15 -1.02 -11.46 -1.22
C ILE A 15 -1.20 -11.38 0.30
N ASP A 16 -0.11 -11.29 1.07
CA ASP A 16 -0.15 -11.09 2.52
C ASP A 16 -0.85 -9.77 2.90
N TYR A 17 -0.58 -8.68 2.17
CA TYR A 17 -1.25 -7.40 2.40
C TYR A 17 -2.74 -7.50 2.12
N GLN A 18 -3.12 -8.14 1.02
CA GLN A 18 -4.52 -8.37 0.69
C GLN A 18 -5.21 -9.20 1.77
N TYR A 19 -4.59 -10.30 2.20
CA TYR A 19 -5.09 -11.15 3.28
C TYR A 19 -5.27 -10.38 4.59
N LYS A 20 -4.30 -9.53 4.97
CA LYS A 20 -4.40 -8.68 6.16
C LYS A 20 -5.56 -7.69 6.08
N CYS A 21 -5.77 -7.08 4.92
CA CYS A 21 -6.90 -6.17 4.69
C CYS A 21 -8.24 -6.91 4.83
N LEU A 22 -8.39 -8.05 4.15
CA LEU A 22 -9.59 -8.89 4.20
C LEU A 22 -9.89 -9.36 5.64
N LYS A 23 -8.86 -9.81 6.37
CA LYS A 23 -9.00 -10.25 7.77
C LYS A 23 -9.47 -9.13 8.71
N LYS A 24 -9.22 -7.87 8.37
CA LYS A 24 -9.66 -6.68 9.11
C LYS A 24 -10.98 -6.10 8.59
N GLY A 25 -11.64 -6.76 7.63
CA GLY A 25 -12.90 -6.31 7.03
C GLY A 25 -12.73 -5.25 5.95
N LEU A 26 -11.50 -4.92 5.56
CA LEU A 26 -11.21 -3.98 4.47
C LEU A 26 -11.23 -4.75 3.15
N ASN A 27 -12.41 -4.79 2.54
CA ASN A 27 -12.67 -5.47 1.27
C ASN A 27 -12.48 -4.52 0.07
N GLY A 28 -12.33 -5.09 -1.13
CA GLY A 28 -12.36 -4.32 -2.38
C GLY A 28 -11.09 -3.52 -2.70
N ILE A 29 -10.02 -3.65 -1.92
CA ILE A 29 -8.73 -3.00 -2.19
C ILE A 29 -8.15 -3.53 -3.50
N GLY A 30 -7.83 -2.61 -4.41
CA GLY A 30 -7.24 -2.92 -5.69
C GLY A 30 -5.79 -3.41 -5.55
N ILE A 31 -5.39 -4.34 -6.41
CA ILE A 31 -3.97 -4.74 -6.51
C ILE A 31 -3.05 -3.52 -6.74
N PRO A 32 -3.40 -2.51 -7.57
CA PRO A 32 -2.60 -1.30 -7.71
C PRO A 32 -2.36 -0.55 -6.39
N ASP A 33 -3.35 -0.48 -5.51
CA ASP A 33 -3.21 0.18 -4.20
C ASP A 33 -2.22 -0.55 -3.30
N LEU A 34 -2.25 -1.90 -3.34
CA LEU A 34 -1.29 -2.75 -2.62
C LEU A 34 0.13 -2.61 -3.17
N ILE A 35 0.28 -2.47 -4.48
CA ILE A 35 1.58 -2.20 -5.12
C ILE A 35 2.13 -0.85 -4.69
N ILE A 36 1.29 0.19 -4.65
CA ILE A 36 1.69 1.53 -4.18
C ILE A 36 2.11 1.47 -2.70
N ALA A 37 1.33 0.78 -1.87
CA ALA A 37 1.64 0.57 -0.46
C ALA A 37 2.98 -0.17 -0.25
N GLN A 38 3.22 -1.25 -0.99
CA GLN A 38 4.49 -2.00 -0.98
C GLN A 38 5.66 -1.10 -1.39
N ASN A 39 5.54 -0.42 -2.53
CA ASN A 39 6.60 0.43 -3.06
C ASN A 39 6.95 1.57 -2.08
N ALA A 40 5.94 2.23 -1.50
CA ALA A 40 6.15 3.29 -0.53
C ALA A 40 6.86 2.76 0.73
N LYS A 41 6.44 1.60 1.23
CA LYS A 41 7.04 1.00 2.42
C LYS A 41 8.49 0.58 2.20
N GLN A 42 8.80 -0.05 1.06
CA GLN A 42 10.15 -0.49 0.70
C GLN A 42 11.12 0.69 0.50
N ASN A 43 10.63 1.81 -0.05
CA ASN A 43 11.44 3.01 -0.28
C ASN A 43 11.36 4.03 0.87
N HIS A 44 10.71 3.68 1.98
CA HIS A 44 10.49 4.57 3.12
C HIS A 44 9.83 5.92 2.75
N CYS A 45 8.98 5.92 1.71
CA CYS A 45 8.25 7.10 1.27
C CYS A 45 6.90 7.23 2.00
N ARG A 46 6.43 8.48 2.13
CA ARG A 46 5.05 8.77 2.54
C ARG A 46 4.15 8.78 1.29
N ILE A 47 2.91 8.34 1.42
CA ILE A 47 1.91 8.37 0.34
C ILE A 47 1.05 9.63 0.50
N TYR A 48 0.89 10.38 -0.58
CA TYR A 48 -0.15 11.40 -0.69
C TYR A 48 -1.27 10.85 -1.57
N SER A 49 -2.50 10.79 -1.04
CA SER A 49 -3.66 10.33 -1.79
C SER A 49 -4.92 11.00 -1.28
N ARG A 50 -5.90 11.18 -2.17
CA ARG A 50 -7.28 11.56 -1.83
C ARG A 50 -8.18 10.34 -1.55
N ASP A 51 -7.71 9.15 -1.91
CA ASP A 51 -8.42 7.89 -1.71
C ASP A 51 -8.33 7.45 -0.25
N ASP A 52 -9.48 7.13 0.34
CA ASP A 52 -9.59 6.69 1.73
C ASP A 52 -9.10 5.25 1.94
N HIS A 53 -8.93 4.46 0.88
CA HIS A 53 -8.29 3.14 0.97
C HIS A 53 -6.93 3.21 1.67
N PHE A 54 -6.10 4.22 1.37
CA PHE A 54 -4.80 4.37 2.01
C PHE A 54 -4.89 4.78 3.48
N ASN A 55 -5.89 5.60 3.84
CA ASN A 55 -6.19 5.96 5.23
C ASN A 55 -6.55 4.70 6.04
N LEU A 56 -7.38 3.82 5.48
CA LEU A 56 -7.78 2.57 6.12
C LEU A 56 -6.64 1.55 6.19
N MET A 57 -5.77 1.52 5.18
CA MET A 57 -4.60 0.63 5.14
C MET A 57 -3.46 1.07 6.08
N GLU A 58 -3.41 2.34 6.51
CA GLU A 58 -2.28 2.90 7.28
C GLU A 58 -1.93 2.04 8.49
N ASN A 59 -2.91 1.75 9.33
CA ASN A 59 -2.74 0.96 10.55
C ASN A 59 -2.59 -0.55 10.28
N ILE A 60 -3.14 -1.05 9.17
CA ILE A 60 -3.10 -2.49 8.82
C ILE A 60 -1.72 -2.86 8.28
N LEU A 61 -1.16 -2.02 7.44
CA LEU A 61 0.08 -2.27 6.70
C LEU A 61 1.27 -1.48 7.23
N ASN A 62 1.07 -0.58 8.20
CA ASN A 62 2.09 0.32 8.72
C ASN A 62 2.81 1.09 7.60
N ILE A 63 2.01 1.70 6.72
CA ILE A 63 2.45 2.68 5.73
C ILE A 63 2.36 4.08 6.36
N LYS A 64 2.97 5.09 5.75
CA LYS A 64 2.93 6.47 6.25
C LYS A 64 2.22 7.36 5.26
N LEU A 65 1.26 8.15 5.72
CA LEU A 65 0.58 9.13 4.87
C LEU A 65 1.14 10.53 5.07
N ILE A 66 0.99 11.39 4.07
CA ILE A 66 1.19 12.83 4.19
C ILE A 66 -0.10 13.43 4.73
N ASP A 67 -0.01 14.21 5.81
CA ASP A 67 -1.15 14.96 6.35
C ASP A 67 -1.70 15.89 5.26
N ARG A 68 -3.02 15.83 5.03
CA ARG A 68 -3.69 16.64 4.02
C ARG A 68 -3.87 18.08 4.46
#